data_AF-A0A7M2HD17-F1
#
_entry.id   AF-A0A7M2HD17-F1
#
_cell.length_a   1.000
_cell.length_b   1.000
_cell.length_c   1.000
_cell.angle_alpha   90.00
_cell.angle_beta   90.00
_cell.angle_gamma   90.00
#
_symmetry.space_group_name_H-M   'P 1'
#
loop_
_entity.id
_entity.type
_entity.pdbx_description
1 polymer ?
#
loop_
_entity_poly.entity_id
_entity_poly.type
_entity_poly.pdbx_seq_one_letter_code
_entity_poly.pdbx_strand_id
1 'polypeptide(L)'
;MARALREKFPDKPIVIAGDDDKAQEIERGHNPGRAKAEEAAKAVGGKAIFPIFAPGEQQANPKGFTDFNDLANKSELGRDGLKRQVGAAVGQVLIEEGRRQQQEQRQERAEKQQQQPERPRRAARIG
;
A
#
# COMPACT_ATOMS: atom_id res chain seq x y z
N MET A 1 -7.56 -4.08 15.41
CA MET A 1 -6.37 -4.77 14.86
C MET A 1 -5.50 -3.83 14.02
N ALA A 2 -5.93 -3.42 12.82
CA ALA A 2 -5.09 -2.60 11.94
C ALA A 2 -4.63 -1.25 12.56
N ARG A 3 -5.53 -0.51 13.21
CA ARG A 3 -5.18 0.75 13.91
C ARG A 3 -4.09 0.60 14.97
N ALA A 4 -4.11 -0.50 15.73
CA ALA A 4 -3.10 -0.77 16.77
C ALA A 4 -1.70 -1.02 16.18
N LEU A 5 -1.61 -1.56 14.96
CA LEU A 5 -0.34 -1.70 14.25
C LEU A 5 0.21 -0.34 13.78
N ARG A 6 -0.67 0.53 13.28
CA ARG A 6 -0.30 1.92 12.94
C ARG A 6 0.16 2.70 14.18
N GLU A 7 -0.49 2.53 15.31
CA GLU A 7 -0.11 3.18 16.57
C GLU A 7 1.30 2.76 17.03
N LYS A 8 1.65 1.48 16.86
CA LYS A 8 2.98 0.96 17.21
C LYS A 8 4.07 1.33 16.20
N PHE A 9 3.70 1.50 14.93
CA PHE A 9 4.63 1.80 13.85
C PHE A 9 4.10 2.95 12.98
N PRO A 10 4.11 4.18 13.50
CA PRO A 10 3.50 5.33 12.83
C PRO A 10 4.15 5.64 11.48
N ASP A 11 5.46 5.46 11.36
CA ASP A 11 6.24 5.79 10.15
C ASP A 11 6.41 4.62 9.18
N LYS A 12 5.92 3.42 9.50
CA LYS A 12 6.13 2.26 8.62
C LYS A 12 4.96 2.10 7.64
N PRO A 13 5.24 1.82 6.36
CA PRO A 13 4.18 1.41 5.45
C PRO A 13 3.53 0.11 5.93
N ILE A 14 2.20 0.02 5.78
CA ILE A 14 1.41 -1.16 6.15
C ILE A 14 0.74 -1.71 4.90
N VAL A 15 0.90 -3.01 4.69
CA VAL A 15 0.21 -3.77 3.63
C VAL A 15 -0.75 -4.74 4.29
N ILE A 16 -2.01 -4.72 3.86
CA ILE A 16 -3.06 -5.62 4.35
C ILE A 16 -3.33 -6.67 3.29
N ALA A 17 -3.06 -7.93 3.62
CA ALA A 17 -3.41 -9.06 2.76
C ALA A 17 -4.85 -9.50 3.05
N GLY A 18 -5.69 -9.54 2.02
CA GLY A 18 -7.08 -9.97 2.12
C GLY A 18 -7.42 -11.10 1.17
N ASP A 19 -8.55 -11.75 1.45
CA ASP A 19 -9.08 -12.86 0.65
C ASP A 19 -9.93 -12.35 -0.52
N ASP A 20 -9.83 -13.04 -1.65
CA ASP A 20 -10.57 -12.81 -2.88
C ASP A 20 -11.58 -13.95 -3.15
N ASP A 21 -12.61 -14.05 -2.32
CA ASP A 21 -13.69 -15.02 -2.50
C ASP A 21 -14.67 -14.59 -3.62
N LYS A 22 -14.34 -14.97 -4.86
CA LYS A 22 -15.19 -14.71 -6.03
C LYS A 22 -16.50 -15.47 -6.00
N ALA A 23 -16.57 -16.61 -5.31
CA ALA A 23 -17.83 -17.35 -5.19
C ALA A 23 -18.87 -16.52 -4.42
N GLN A 24 -18.47 -15.88 -3.31
CA GLN A 24 -19.33 -14.97 -2.56
C GLN A 24 -19.71 -13.72 -3.38
N GLU A 25 -18.80 -13.19 -4.19
CA GLU A 25 -19.10 -12.06 -5.07
C GLU A 25 -20.16 -12.43 -6.13
N ILE A 26 -20.07 -13.63 -6.72
CA ILE A 26 -21.05 -14.12 -7.70
C ILE A 26 -22.41 -14.40 -7.01
N GLU A 27 -22.40 -15.00 -5.82
CA GLU A 27 -23.63 -15.41 -5.13
C GLU A 27 -24.36 -14.23 -4.46
N ARG A 28 -23.63 -13.26 -3.91
CA ARG A 28 -24.18 -12.20 -3.06
C ARG A 28 -23.94 -10.79 -3.58
N GLY A 29 -23.20 -10.65 -4.68
CA GLY A 29 -22.82 -9.35 -5.26
C GLY A 29 -21.77 -8.58 -4.47
N HIS A 30 -21.21 -9.15 -3.39
CA HIS A 30 -20.14 -8.53 -2.62
C HIS A 30 -19.12 -9.57 -2.13
N ASN A 31 -17.85 -9.19 -2.08
CA ASN A 31 -16.80 -9.94 -1.38
C ASN A 31 -16.49 -9.26 -0.03
N PRO A 32 -16.93 -9.84 1.11
CA PRO A 32 -16.70 -9.24 2.42
C PRO A 32 -15.24 -9.26 2.85
N GLY A 33 -14.46 -10.26 2.40
CA GLY A 33 -13.02 -10.36 2.68
C GLY A 33 -12.27 -9.19 2.06
N ARG A 34 -12.55 -8.93 0.78
CA ARG A 34 -12.02 -7.77 0.06
C ARG A 34 -12.39 -6.44 0.71
N ALA A 35 -13.68 -6.23 0.95
CA ALA A 35 -14.17 -4.98 1.55
C ALA A 35 -13.51 -4.70 2.91
N LYS A 36 -13.39 -5.71 3.78
CA LYS A 36 -12.76 -5.56 5.09
C LYS A 36 -11.25 -5.25 4.99
N ALA A 37 -10.55 -5.89 4.05
CA ALA A 37 -9.13 -5.62 3.83
C ALA A 37 -8.90 -4.19 3.31
N GLU A 38 -9.75 -3.72 2.39
CA GLU A 38 -9.73 -2.33 1.90
C GLU A 38 -10.05 -1.33 3.01
N GLU A 39 -11.07 -1.59 3.83
CA GLU A 39 -11.41 -0.75 5.00
C GLU A 39 -10.26 -0.70 6.01
N ALA A 40 -9.64 -1.84 6.31
CA ALA A 40 -8.50 -1.92 7.21
C ALA A 40 -7.28 -1.15 6.67
N ALA A 41 -6.99 -1.29 5.36
CA ALA A 41 -5.92 -0.56 4.70
C ALA A 41 -6.18 0.96 4.77
N LYS A 42 -7.40 1.40 4.46
CA LYS A 42 -7.80 2.80 4.55
C LYS A 42 -7.66 3.35 5.98
N ALA A 43 -8.09 2.58 6.98
CA ALA A 43 -8.03 2.98 8.39
C ALA A 43 -6.60 3.19 8.91
N VAL A 44 -5.59 2.60 8.24
CA VAL A 44 -4.18 2.76 8.60
C VAL A 44 -3.38 3.56 7.59
N GLY A 45 -4.01 4.09 6.54
CA GLY A 45 -3.28 4.71 5.41
C GLY A 45 -2.30 3.74 4.75
N GLY A 46 -2.67 2.46 4.66
CA GLY A 46 -1.91 1.39 4.03
C GLY A 46 -2.52 0.97 2.70
N LYS A 47 -1.99 -0.12 2.12
CA LYS A 47 -2.45 -0.69 0.84
C LYS A 47 -3.01 -2.09 1.06
N ALA A 48 -4.19 -2.36 0.49
CA ALA A 48 -4.74 -3.72 0.46
C ALA A 48 -4.18 -4.48 -0.75
N ILE A 49 -3.89 -5.77 -0.56
CA ILE A 49 -3.47 -6.68 -1.62
C ILE A 49 -4.28 -7.96 -1.57
N PHE A 50 -4.48 -8.54 -2.75
CA PHE A 50 -5.30 -9.73 -2.96
C PHE A 50 -4.52 -10.74 -3.80
N PRO A 51 -4.74 -12.04 -3.60
CA PRO A 51 -4.08 -13.08 -4.38
C PRO A 51 -4.53 -13.01 -5.85
N ILE A 52 -3.56 -13.08 -6.76
CA ILE A 52 -3.81 -13.20 -8.20
C ILE A 52 -3.49 -14.64 -8.59
N PHE A 53 -4.50 -15.36 -9.07
CA PHE A 53 -4.36 -16.76 -9.49
C PHE A 53 -4.05 -16.86 -10.99
N ALA A 54 -3.65 -18.05 -11.45
CA ALA A 54 -3.43 -18.27 -12.87
C ALA A 54 -4.75 -18.15 -13.66
N PRO A 55 -4.68 -17.76 -14.94
CA PRO A 55 -5.87 -17.62 -15.78
C PRO A 55 -6.72 -18.90 -15.79
N GLY A 56 -8.02 -18.76 -15.50
CA GLY A 56 -8.96 -19.89 -15.50
C GLY A 56 -9.09 -20.64 -14.17
N GLU A 57 -8.15 -20.50 -13.22
CA GLU A 57 -8.19 -21.21 -11.93
C GLU A 57 -9.42 -20.81 -11.10
N GLN A 58 -9.59 -19.50 -10.87
CA GLN A 58 -10.75 -18.98 -10.15
C GLN A 58 -12.08 -19.22 -10.90
N GLN A 59 -12.05 -19.38 -12.23
CA GLN A 59 -13.27 -19.65 -13.01
C GLN A 59 -13.65 -21.13 -12.94
N ALA A 60 -12.67 -22.03 -12.95
CA ALA A 60 -12.87 -23.47 -12.81
C ALA A 60 -13.23 -23.87 -11.37
N ASN A 61 -12.67 -23.20 -10.36
CA ASN A 61 -12.95 -23.49 -8.95
C ASN A 61 -12.97 -22.22 -8.08
N PRO A 62 -14.04 -21.40 -8.15
CA PRO A 62 -14.11 -20.12 -7.45
C PRO A 62 -14.08 -20.22 -5.91
N LYS A 63 -14.36 -21.41 -5.35
CA LYS A 63 -14.29 -21.67 -3.89
C LYS A 63 -12.93 -22.23 -3.44
N GLY A 64 -12.08 -22.66 -4.37
CA GLY A 64 -10.79 -23.29 -4.07
C GLY A 64 -9.58 -22.40 -4.30
N PHE A 65 -9.81 -21.17 -4.77
CA PHE A 65 -8.81 -20.16 -5.07
C PHE A 65 -9.23 -18.82 -4.47
N THR A 66 -9.23 -18.77 -3.14
CA THR A 66 -9.77 -17.63 -2.38
C THR A 66 -8.70 -16.79 -1.71
N ASP A 67 -7.60 -17.39 -1.28
CA ASP A 67 -6.63 -16.74 -0.40
C ASP A 67 -5.16 -17.06 -0.77
N PHE A 68 -4.22 -16.39 -0.12
CA PHE A 68 -2.80 -16.56 -0.39
C PHE A 68 -2.28 -17.98 -0.05
N ASN A 69 -2.95 -18.72 0.84
CA ASN A 69 -2.58 -20.11 1.10
C ASN A 69 -2.92 -21.01 -0.09
N ASP A 70 -4.05 -20.75 -0.76
CA ASP A 70 -4.42 -21.43 -2.00
C ASP A 70 -3.47 -21.05 -3.15
N LEU A 71 -3.06 -19.78 -3.22
CA LEU A 71 -2.06 -19.36 -4.20
C LEU A 71 -0.74 -20.12 -4.00
N ALA A 72 -0.34 -20.35 -2.76
CA ALA A 72 0.92 -21.03 -2.44
C ALA A 72 0.90 -22.54 -2.72
N ASN A 73 -0.24 -23.19 -2.53
CA ASN A 73 -0.32 -24.66 -2.48
C ASN A 73 -1.17 -25.30 -3.59
N LYS A 74 -2.10 -24.56 -4.19
CA LYS A 74 -3.04 -25.08 -5.19
C LYS A 74 -2.83 -24.47 -6.58
N SER A 75 -2.38 -23.21 -6.63
CA SER A 75 -2.19 -22.51 -7.90
C SER A 75 -0.97 -23.02 -8.66
N GLU A 76 -1.05 -23.02 -9.99
CA GLU A 76 0.10 -23.21 -10.88
C GLU A 76 1.22 -22.19 -10.61
N LEU A 77 0.89 -21.01 -10.09
CA LEU A 77 1.87 -19.99 -9.71
C LEU A 77 2.66 -20.37 -8.44
N GLY A 78 2.04 -21.13 -7.55
CA GLY A 78 2.62 -21.62 -6.31
C GLY A 78 3.27 -20.55 -5.41
N ARG A 79 4.22 -21.00 -4.58
CA ARG A 79 4.96 -20.15 -3.63
C ARG A 79 5.78 -19.05 -4.32
N ASP A 80 6.25 -19.28 -5.54
CA ASP A 80 6.96 -18.28 -6.32
C ASP A 80 6.03 -17.15 -6.76
N GLY A 81 4.81 -17.47 -7.19
CA GLY A 81 3.75 -16.51 -7.44
C GLY A 81 3.44 -15.64 -6.22
N LEU A 82 3.25 -16.29 -5.06
CA LEU A 82 3.04 -15.60 -3.78
C LEU A 82 4.20 -14.62 -3.47
N LYS A 83 5.44 -15.09 -3.52
CA LYS A 83 6.63 -14.27 -3.23
C LYS A 83 6.71 -13.06 -4.15
N ARG A 84 6.45 -13.25 -5.45
CA ARG A 84 6.47 -12.17 -6.44
C ARG A 84 5.39 -11.14 -6.16
N GLN A 85 4.17 -11.57 -5.87
CA GLN A 85 3.04 -10.68 -5.61
C GLN A 85 3.26 -9.86 -4.34
N VAL A 86 3.64 -10.51 -3.23
CA VAL A 86 3.92 -9.82 -1.97
C VAL A 86 5.13 -8.90 -2.11
N GLY A 87 6.21 -9.38 -2.74
CA GLY A 87 7.42 -8.58 -2.97
C GLY A 87 7.16 -7.35 -3.83
N ALA A 88 6.39 -7.48 -4.91
CA ALA A 88 6.02 -6.35 -5.77
C ALA A 88 5.16 -5.33 -5.01
N ALA A 89 4.18 -5.79 -4.22
CA ALA A 89 3.34 -4.92 -3.42
C ALA A 89 4.14 -4.14 -2.38
N VAL A 90 4.98 -4.82 -1.60
CA VAL A 90 5.84 -4.17 -0.59
C VAL A 90 6.81 -3.22 -1.26
N GLY A 91 7.44 -3.62 -2.36
CA GLY A 91 8.36 -2.78 -3.13
C GLY A 91 7.68 -1.50 -3.64
N GLN A 92 6.47 -1.60 -4.21
CA GLN A 92 5.72 -0.43 -4.65
C GLN A 92 5.41 0.53 -3.49
N VAL A 93 4.94 0.00 -2.36
CA VAL A 93 4.62 0.85 -1.20
C VAL A 93 5.87 1.54 -0.67
N LEU A 94 7.02 0.85 -0.60
CA LEU A 94 8.28 1.47 -0.18
C LEU A 94 8.74 2.59 -1.15
N ILE A 95 8.55 2.40 -2.46
CA ILE A 95 8.87 3.41 -3.47
C ILE A 95 7.93 4.62 -3.33
N GLU A 96 6.63 4.40 -3.14
CA GLU A 96 5.62 5.44 -2.93
C GLU A 96 5.92 6.26 -1.67
N GLU A 97 6.20 5.62 -0.54
CA GLU A 97 6.59 6.29 0.71
C GLU A 97 7.89 7.09 0.55
N GLY A 98 8.92 6.52 -0.08
CA GLY A 98 10.17 7.23 -0.32
C GLY A 98 9.99 8.47 -1.20
N ARG A 99 9.12 8.40 -2.21
CA ARG A 99 8.77 9.57 -3.05
C ARG A 99 8.02 10.63 -2.25
N ARG A 100 7.06 10.23 -1.42
CA ARG A 100 6.29 11.14 -0.57
C ARG A 100 7.20 11.92 0.37
N GLN A 101 8.09 11.23 1.08
CA GLN A 101 9.07 11.85 1.98
C GLN A 101 10.00 12.84 1.26
N GLN A 102 10.44 12.52 0.04
CA GLN A 102 11.25 13.43 -0.75
C GLN A 102 10.49 14.68 -1.20
N GLN A 103 9.20 14.55 -1.54
CA GLN A 103 8.35 15.68 -1.92
C GLN A 103 8.08 16.60 -0.73
N GLU A 104 7.77 16.03 0.43
CA GLU A 104 7.56 16.76 1.69
C GLU A 104 8.82 17.56 2.06
N GLN A 105 10.00 16.93 2.05
CA GLN A 105 11.26 17.62 2.31
C GLN A 105 11.57 18.74 1.30
N ARG A 106 11.19 18.57 0.03
CA ARG A 106 11.40 19.60 -1.00
C ARG A 106 10.47 20.79 -0.78
N GLN A 107 9.20 20.55 -0.43
CA GLN A 107 8.24 21.60 -0.08
C GLN A 107 8.71 22.37 1.15
N GLU A 108 9.06 21.69 2.24
CA GLU A 108 9.56 22.34 3.46
C GLU A 108 10.80 23.20 3.19
N ARG A 109 11.72 22.74 2.34
CA ARG A 109 12.91 23.52 1.95
C ARG A 109 12.55 24.75 1.12
N ALA A 110 11.59 24.63 0.20
CA ALA A 110 11.13 25.75 -0.62
C ALA A 110 10.42 26.80 0.24
N GLU A 111 9.55 26.38 1.17
CA GLU A 111 8.85 27.27 2.10
C GLU A 111 9.83 28.03 3.01
N LYS A 112 10.85 27.34 3.55
CA LYS A 112 11.91 27.98 4.36
C LYS A 112 12.79 28.96 3.58
N GLN A 113 12.90 28.82 2.26
CA GLN A 113 13.62 29.78 1.41
C GLN A 113 12.75 31.00 1.09
N GLN A 114 11.43 30.82 0.90
CA GLN A 114 10.50 31.94 0.65
C GLN A 114 10.23 32.79 1.90
N GLN A 115 10.29 32.19 3.09
CA GLN A 115 10.08 32.90 4.36
C GLN A 115 11.33 33.59 4.92
N GLN A 116 12.51 33.48 4.28
CA GLN A 116 13.67 34.27 4.67
C GLN A 116 13.51 35.70 4.12
N PRO A 117 13.30 36.73 4.97
CA PRO A 117 13.25 38.10 4.49
C PRO A 117 14.59 38.45 3.85
N GLU A 118 14.57 39.13 2.70
CA GLU A 118 15.77 39.73 2.13
C GLU A 118 16.44 40.57 3.22
N ARG A 119 17.60 40.11 3.73
CA ARG A 119 18.37 40.89 4.70
C ARG A 119 18.66 42.23 4.03
N PRO A 120 18.24 43.37 4.61
CA PRO A 120 18.49 44.66 3.99
C PRO A 120 20.00 44.77 3.79
N ARG A 121 20.43 44.91 2.53
CA ARG A 121 21.82 45.21 2.18
C ARG A 121 22.16 46.46 2.97
N ARG A 122 22.98 46.31 4.02
CA ARG A 122 23.45 47.44 4.83
C ARG A 122 23.98 48.48 3.85
N ALA A 123 23.28 49.62 3.79
CA ALA A 123 23.76 50.78 3.07
C ALA A 123 25.12 51.13 3.68
N ALA A 124 26.19 50.76 2.96
CA ALA A 124 27.50 51.31 3.22
C ALA A 124 27.39 52.79 2.92
N ARG A 125 27.18 53.57 3.97
CA ARG A 125 27.23 55.02 3.92
C ARG A 125 28.51 55.44 4.62
N ILE A 126 29.19 56.38 3.95
CA ILE A 126 30.13 57.38 4.47
C ILE A 126 31.60 57.00 4.34
N GLY A 127 32.32 57.83 3.59
CA GLY A 127 33.75 57.84 3.33
C GLY A 127 34.02 58.63 2.06
#